data_AF-A0A8S3K612-F1
#
_entry.id   AF-A0A8S3K612-F1
#
_cell.length_a   1.000
_cell.length_b   1.000
_cell.length_c   1.000
_cell.angle_alpha   90.00
_cell.angle_beta   90.00
_cell.angle_gamma   90.00
#
_symmetry.space_group_name_H-M   'P 1'
#
loop_
_entity.id
_entity.type
_entity.pdbx_description
1 polymer ?
#
loop_
_entity_poly.entity_id
_entity_poly.type
_entity_poly.pdbx_seq_one_letter_code
_entity_poly.pdbx_strand_id
1 'polypeptide(L)'
;MSAFDILSGYVELNQPISKRQIETLTTLCKDKNEQVNLTNLAGDAYEKEILDKRISILDILEMYRSCELIFSQYLRMLPSLHIRQYSISSSPLWSSEIVTLTYDVHCSPSLSGLGQFYGVASNYLSNLKEGDQIN
;
A
#
# COMPACT_ATOMS: atom_id res chain seq x y z
N MET A 1 -2.01 9.95 18.76
CA MET A 1 -1.68 9.04 17.66
C MET A 1 -0.41 9.53 17.00
N SER A 2 0.59 8.67 16.92
CA SER A 2 1.84 8.93 16.22
C SER A 2 1.65 8.77 14.69
N ALA A 3 2.62 9.24 13.91
CA ALA A 3 2.62 8.99 12.46
C ALA A 3 2.71 7.48 12.15
N PHE A 4 3.43 6.73 12.99
CA PHE A 4 3.53 5.28 12.88
C PHE A 4 2.16 4.62 13.04
N ASP A 5 1.43 4.97 14.10
CA ASP A 5 0.10 4.40 14.38
C ASP A 5 -0.86 4.58 13.18
N ILE A 6 -0.82 5.76 12.53
CA ILE A 6 -1.64 6.07 11.35
C ILE A 6 -1.24 5.18 10.18
N LEU A 7 0.04 5.17 9.84
CA LEU A 7 0.56 4.47 8.65
C LEU A 7 0.50 2.95 8.79
N SER A 8 0.62 2.42 10.00
CA SER A 8 0.57 0.97 10.25
C SER A 8 -0.85 0.42 10.35
N GLY A 9 -1.83 1.23 10.77
CA GLY A 9 -3.15 0.73 11.16
C GLY A 9 -4.35 1.26 10.37
N TYR A 10 -4.23 2.38 9.64
CA TYR A 10 -5.41 3.10 9.15
C TYR A 10 -5.47 3.28 7.63
N VAL A 11 -4.36 3.14 6.91
CA VAL A 11 -4.29 3.46 5.48
C VAL A 11 -3.59 2.37 4.66
N GLU A 12 -3.99 2.20 3.39
CA GLU A 12 -3.27 1.31 2.47
C GLU A 12 -2.11 2.05 1.78
N LEU A 13 -0.88 1.58 1.99
CA LEU A 13 0.31 2.20 1.41
C LEU A 13 0.65 1.71 0.00
N ASN A 14 0.31 0.46 -0.34
CA ASN A 14 0.75 -0.23 -1.56
C ASN A 14 -0.32 -0.31 -2.66
N GLN A 15 -1.34 0.56 -2.62
CA GLN A 15 -2.36 0.58 -3.67
C GLN A 15 -1.84 1.30 -4.92
N PRO A 16 -2.18 0.81 -6.13
CA PRO A 16 -1.86 1.52 -7.36
C PRO A 16 -2.41 2.94 -7.34
N ILE A 17 -1.59 3.91 -7.73
CA ILE A 17 -1.98 5.31 -7.81
C ILE A 17 -3.03 5.51 -8.92
N SER A 18 -4.09 6.26 -8.61
CA SER A 18 -5.13 6.61 -9.59
C SER A 18 -4.71 7.74 -10.53
N LYS A 19 -5.32 7.80 -11.72
CA LYS A 19 -5.12 8.91 -12.68
C LYS A 19 -5.26 10.30 -12.04
N ARG A 20 -6.32 10.50 -11.25
CA ARG A 20 -6.57 11.76 -10.54
C ARG A 20 -5.47 12.12 -9.53
N GLN A 21 -4.92 11.12 -8.85
CA GLN A 21 -3.79 11.35 -7.94
C GLN A 21 -2.53 11.70 -8.72
N ILE A 22 -2.26 11.06 -9.87
CA ILE A 22 -1.14 11.42 -10.76
C ILE A 22 -1.29 12.87 -11.22
N GLU A 23 -2.46 13.25 -11.73
CA GLU A 23 -2.75 14.64 -12.15
C GLU A 23 -2.51 15.64 -11.02
N THR A 24 -2.91 15.30 -9.80
CA THR A 24 -2.65 16.13 -8.61
C THR A 24 -1.15 16.27 -8.37
N LEU A 25 -0.39 15.18 -8.39
CA LEU A 25 1.06 15.20 -8.21
C LEU A 25 1.75 16.03 -9.28
N THR A 26 1.35 15.90 -10.56
CA THR A 26 1.90 16.70 -11.67
C THR A 26 1.88 18.19 -11.36
N THR A 27 0.80 18.71 -10.75
CA THR A 27 0.71 20.14 -10.39
C THR A 27 1.66 20.56 -9.28
N LEU A 28 2.16 19.60 -8.49
CA LEU A 28 3.06 19.81 -7.36
C LEU A 28 4.54 19.60 -7.74
N CYS A 29 4.82 19.10 -8.95
CA CYS A 29 6.20 18.91 -9.44
C CYS A 29 6.75 20.21 -10.02
N LYS A 30 8.03 20.51 -9.77
CA LYS A 30 8.70 21.71 -10.29
C LYS A 30 9.40 21.49 -11.63
N ASP A 31 9.82 20.26 -11.91
CA ASP A 31 10.51 19.91 -13.14
C ASP A 31 9.52 19.68 -14.29
N LYS A 32 9.69 20.39 -15.40
CA LYS A 32 8.78 20.31 -16.55
C LYS A 32 8.83 18.96 -17.27
N ASN A 33 9.98 18.27 -17.28
CA ASN A 33 10.09 16.95 -17.89
C ASN A 33 9.37 15.91 -17.03
N GLU A 34 9.51 15.99 -15.70
CA GLU A 34 8.73 15.15 -14.77
C GLU A 34 7.23 15.38 -14.96
N GLN A 35 6.78 16.63 -15.10
CA GLN A 35 5.37 16.95 -15.35
C GLN A 35 4.84 16.32 -16.66
N VAL A 36 5.62 16.40 -17.75
CA VAL A 36 5.25 15.79 -19.03
C VAL A 36 5.16 14.27 -18.91
N ASN A 37 6.13 13.65 -18.23
CA ASN A 37 6.16 12.22 -18.01
C ASN A 37 4.95 11.74 -17.18
N LEU A 38 4.64 12.43 -16.08
CA LEU A 38 3.48 12.14 -15.25
C LEU A 38 2.15 12.34 -15.99
N THR A 39 2.06 13.37 -16.83
CA THR A 39 0.89 13.58 -17.69
C THR A 39 0.69 12.41 -18.65
N ASN A 40 1.76 11.88 -19.25
CA ASN A 40 1.69 10.69 -20.10
C ASN A 40 1.28 9.43 -19.30
N LEU A 41 1.81 9.27 -18.07
CA LEU A 41 1.42 8.18 -17.17
C LEU A 41 -0.06 8.22 -16.77
N ALA A 42 -0.67 9.40 -16.64
CA ALA A 42 -2.11 9.54 -16.40
C ALA A 42 -2.97 9.23 -17.66
N GLY A 43 -2.37 9.31 -18.85
CA GLY A 43 -3.00 9.08 -20.14
C GLY A 43 -2.97 7.62 -20.60
N ASP A 44 -2.41 7.41 -21.78
CA ASP A 44 -2.41 6.11 -22.49
C ASP A 44 -1.47 5.09 -21.82
N ALA A 45 -0.43 5.55 -21.14
CA ALA A 45 0.53 4.68 -20.48
C ALA A 45 0.01 4.11 -19.14
N TYR A 46 -1.11 4.60 -18.62
CA TYR A 46 -1.62 4.25 -17.29
C TYR A 46 -1.79 2.75 -17.08
N GLU A 47 -2.41 2.04 -18.02
CA GLU A 47 -2.69 0.62 -17.85
C GLU A 47 -1.39 -0.19 -17.66
N LYS A 48 -0.47 -0.01 -18.59
CA LYS A 48 0.78 -0.78 -18.67
C LYS A 48 1.83 -0.34 -17.65
N GLU A 49 1.95 0.96 -17.42
CA GLU A 49 3.02 1.51 -16.57
C GLU A 49 2.59 1.68 -15.12
N ILE A 50 1.29 1.77 -14.82
CA ILE A 50 0.79 1.94 -13.45
C ILE A 50 0.04 0.70 -12.95
N LEU A 51 -0.98 0.21 -13.67
CA LEU A 51 -1.80 -0.89 -13.15
C LEU A 51 -1.07 -2.23 -13.20
N ASP A 52 -0.51 -2.60 -14.36
CA ASP A 52 0.21 -3.87 -14.53
C ASP A 52 1.43 -3.97 -13.60
N LYS A 53 2.09 -2.83 -13.35
CA LYS A 53 3.25 -2.72 -12.46
C LYS A 53 2.89 -2.40 -11.01
N ARG A 54 1.63 -2.14 -10.72
CA ARG A 54 1.11 -1.75 -9.40
C ARG A 54 1.84 -0.58 -8.75
N ILE A 55 2.18 0.45 -9.52
CA ILE A 55 2.90 1.64 -9.04
C ILE A 55 2.04 2.41 -8.04
N SER A 56 2.55 2.62 -6.82
CA SER A 56 1.89 3.37 -5.75
C SER A 56 2.22 4.86 -5.76
N ILE A 57 1.55 5.64 -4.90
CA ILE A 57 1.91 7.07 -4.68
C ILE A 57 3.34 7.20 -4.19
N LEU A 58 3.77 6.30 -3.29
CA LEU A 58 5.12 6.34 -2.74
C LEU A 58 6.16 6.10 -3.83
N ASP A 59 5.94 5.11 -4.71
CA ASP A 59 6.83 4.85 -5.85
C ASP A 59 6.97 6.08 -6.76
N ILE A 60 5.86 6.79 -7.06
CA ILE A 60 5.92 8.03 -7.84
C ILE A 60 6.76 9.09 -7.15
N LEU A 61 6.59 9.31 -5.84
CA LEU A 61 7.37 10.29 -5.09
C LEU A 61 8.87 9.91 -5.00
N GLU A 62 9.19 8.62 -5.08
CA GLU A 62 10.57 8.15 -5.13
C GLU A 62 11.21 8.29 -6.51
N MET A 63 10.44 8.11 -7.58
CA MET A 63 10.88 8.25 -8.97
C MET A 63 10.95 9.70 -9.44
N TYR A 64 10.01 10.55 -9.00
CA TYR A 64 9.85 11.94 -9.43
C TYR A 64 10.07 12.89 -8.25
N ARG A 65 11.33 13.27 -8.04
CA ARG A 65 11.77 13.95 -6.82
C ARG A 65 11.45 15.44 -6.78
N SER A 66 11.01 16.04 -7.90
CA SER A 66 10.62 17.45 -7.92
C SER A 66 9.21 17.71 -7.39
N CYS A 67 8.44 16.65 -7.12
CA CYS A 67 7.07 16.70 -6.62
C CYS A 67 7.04 16.93 -5.11
N GLU A 68 6.59 18.12 -4.69
CA GLU A 68 6.54 18.53 -3.29
C GLU A 68 5.16 18.26 -2.68
N LEU A 69 4.92 17.01 -2.26
CA LEU A 69 3.71 16.61 -1.56
C LEU A 69 3.91 16.69 -0.04
N ILE A 70 3.11 17.51 0.65
CA ILE A 70 3.14 17.54 2.12
C ILE A 70 2.47 16.30 2.70
N PHE A 71 2.96 15.82 3.85
CA PHE A 71 2.51 14.57 4.48
C PHE A 71 0.99 14.52 4.74
N SER A 72 0.37 15.64 5.10
CA SER A 72 -1.08 15.70 5.33
C SER A 72 -1.91 15.51 4.06
N GLN A 73 -1.39 15.93 2.90
CA GLN A 73 -2.02 15.66 1.59
C GLN A 73 -1.82 14.21 1.19
N TYR A 74 -0.62 13.67 1.40
CA TYR A 74 -0.32 12.24 1.20
C TYR A 74 -1.34 11.36 1.95
N LEU A 75 -1.53 11.58 3.25
CA LEU A 75 -2.49 10.82 4.05
C LEU A 75 -3.94 10.92 3.53
N ARG A 76 -4.36 12.08 3.01
CA ARG A 76 -5.71 12.25 2.44
C ARG A 76 -5.90 11.53 1.11
N MET A 77 -4.81 11.23 0.41
CA MET A 77 -4.86 10.50 -0.86
C MET A 77 -4.94 8.99 -0.64
N LEU A 78 -4.51 8.48 0.52
CA LEU A 78 -4.54 7.05 0.79
C LEU A 78 -5.96 6.57 1.18
N PRO A 79 -6.41 5.42 0.66
CA PRO A 79 -7.65 4.83 1.11
C PRO A 79 -7.48 4.22 2.51
N SER A 80 -8.60 4.02 3.20
CA SER A 80 -8.62 3.31 4.49
C SER A 80 -8.07 1.89 4.34
N LEU A 81 -7.39 1.40 5.38
CA LEU A 81 -6.92 0.02 5.45
C LEU A 81 -8.13 -0.95 5.42
N HIS A 82 -8.05 -1.96 4.56
CA HIS A 82 -9.08 -2.98 4.41
C HIS A 82 -8.85 -4.15 5.37
N ILE A 83 -9.94 -4.72 5.87
CA ILE A 83 -9.89 -5.96 6.67
C ILE A 83 -9.61 -7.14 5.72
N ARG A 84 -8.69 -8.03 6.12
CA ARG A 84 -8.44 -9.30 5.43
C ARG A 84 -9.18 -10.42 6.15
N GLN A 85 -10.02 -11.14 5.42
CA GLN A 85 -10.76 -12.28 5.96
C GLN A 85 -9.93 -13.56 5.85
N TYR A 86 -9.96 -14.37 6.90
CA TYR A 86 -9.30 -15.66 6.96
C TYR A 86 -10.28 -16.74 7.41
N SER A 87 -10.12 -17.95 6.88
CA SER A 87 -10.87 -19.11 7.34
C SER A 87 -10.32 -19.60 8.66
N ILE A 88 -11.22 -19.85 9.63
CA ILE A 88 -10.88 -20.48 10.90
C ILE A 88 -10.47 -21.93 10.64
N SER A 89 -9.33 -22.35 11.20
CA SER A 89 -8.79 -23.71 11.08
C SER A 89 -8.93 -24.54 12.36
N SER A 90 -9.71 -24.05 13.34
CA SER A 90 -10.06 -24.77 14.57
C SER A 90 -11.55 -25.12 14.64
N SER A 91 -11.91 -26.01 15.58
CA SER A 91 -13.30 -26.36 15.89
C SER A 91 -13.68 -25.85 17.29
N PRO A 92 -14.88 -25.25 17.47
CA PRO A 92 -15.34 -24.83 18.79
C PRO A 92 -15.58 -26.00 19.76
N LEU A 93 -15.67 -27.24 19.25
CA LEU A 93 -15.77 -28.44 20.09
C LEU A 93 -14.46 -28.74 20.85
N TRP A 94 -13.31 -28.33 20.32
CA TRP A 94 -12.03 -28.47 20.98
C TRP A 94 -11.80 -27.36 22.00
N SER A 95 -12.12 -26.11 21.63
CA SER A 95 -12.13 -24.96 22.54
C SER A 95 -13.06 -23.88 21.99
N SER A 96 -13.96 -23.36 22.81
CA SER A 96 -14.86 -22.25 22.45
C SER A 96 -14.21 -20.87 22.54
N GLU A 97 -13.03 -20.77 23.16
CA GLU A 97 -12.34 -19.50 23.43
C GLU A 97 -11.10 -19.29 22.57
N ILE A 98 -10.66 -20.33 21.84
CA ILE A 98 -9.42 -20.31 21.04
C ILE A 98 -9.74 -20.51 19.57
N VAL A 99 -9.26 -19.58 18.74
CA VAL A 99 -9.35 -19.63 17.28
C VAL A 99 -7.95 -19.79 16.70
N THR A 100 -7.81 -20.69 15.72
CA THR A 100 -6.57 -20.80 14.93
C THR A 100 -6.82 -20.36 13.50
N LEU A 101 -5.80 -19.77 12.88
CA LEU A 101 -5.78 -19.42 11.47
C LEU A 101 -4.63 -20.16 10.79
N THR A 102 -4.87 -20.63 9.56
CA THR A 102 -3.84 -21.16 8.68
C THR A 102 -3.80 -20.27 7.45
N TYR A 103 -2.65 -19.66 7.16
CA TYR A 103 -2.50 -18.69 6.08
C TYR A 103 -1.11 -18.79 5.44
N ASP A 104 -1.00 -18.28 4.21
CA ASP A 104 0.26 -18.18 3.48
C ASP A 104 0.91 -16.80 3.69
N VAL A 105 2.24 -16.80 3.90
CA VAL A 105 3.01 -15.56 4.06
C VAL A 105 3.42 -15.06 2.69
N HIS A 106 2.71 -14.05 2.21
CA HIS A 106 2.89 -13.55 0.86
C HIS A 106 4.09 -12.60 0.78
N CYS A 107 5.14 -13.06 0.10
CA CYS A 107 6.33 -12.27 -0.23
C CYS A 107 6.74 -12.59 -1.67
N SER A 108 6.90 -11.58 -2.51
CA SER A 108 7.31 -11.75 -3.91
C SER A 108 8.10 -10.53 -4.39
N PRO A 109 8.88 -10.63 -5.48
CA PRO A 109 9.45 -9.45 -6.12
C PRO A 109 8.36 -8.42 -6.45
N SER A 110 8.63 -7.13 -6.25
CA SER A 110 7.66 -6.09 -6.58
C SER A 110 7.45 -6.00 -8.10
N LEU A 111 6.20 -5.88 -8.52
CA LEU A 111 5.85 -5.63 -9.92
C LEU A 111 6.27 -4.23 -10.38
N SER A 112 6.49 -3.30 -9.44
CA SER A 112 7.04 -1.97 -9.75
C SER A 112 8.50 -2.03 -10.17
N GLY A 113 9.18 -3.15 -9.92
CA GLY A 113 10.63 -3.30 -10.04
C GLY A 113 11.39 -2.69 -8.84
N LEU A 114 10.69 -2.08 -7.89
CA LEU A 114 11.28 -1.48 -6.69
C LEU A 114 11.17 -2.45 -5.51
N GLY A 115 12.25 -3.18 -5.24
CA GLY A 115 12.37 -4.03 -4.05
C GLY A 115 11.44 -5.24 -4.02
N GLN A 116 10.97 -5.58 -2.82
CA GLN A 116 10.10 -6.73 -2.54
C GLN A 116 8.70 -6.26 -2.16
N PHE A 117 7.70 -7.01 -2.61
CA PHE A 117 6.32 -6.85 -2.20
C PHE A 117 6.03 -7.77 -1.01
N TYR A 118 5.49 -7.17 0.05
CA TYR A 118 5.02 -7.87 1.25
C TYR A 118 3.51 -7.74 1.35
N GLY A 119 2.81 -8.87 1.42
CA GLY A 119 1.38 -8.88 1.75
C GLY A 119 1.17 -8.34 3.16
N VAL A 120 0.41 -7.24 3.28
CA VAL A 120 0.26 -6.47 4.53
C VAL A 120 -0.19 -7.35 5.70
N ALA A 121 -1.35 -7.99 5.58
CA ALA A 121 -1.93 -8.75 6.68
C ALA A 121 -1.16 -10.04 7.00
N SER A 122 -0.68 -10.78 5.98
CA SER A 122 0.03 -12.04 6.20
C SER A 122 1.41 -11.82 6.82
N ASN A 123 2.14 -10.77 6.43
CA ASN A 123 3.42 -10.43 7.07
C ASN A 123 3.22 -9.79 8.45
N TYR A 124 2.13 -9.04 8.67
CA TYR A 124 1.79 -8.58 10.01
C TYR A 124 1.57 -9.78 10.94
N LEU A 125 0.70 -10.71 10.55
CA LEU A 125 0.40 -11.91 11.34
C LEU A 125 1.64 -12.79 11.57
N SER A 126 2.54 -12.92 10.58
CA SER A 126 3.74 -13.76 10.71
C SER A 126 4.79 -13.19 11.67
N ASN A 127 4.73 -11.88 11.96
CA ASN A 127 5.67 -11.21 12.86
C ASN A 127 5.13 -11.07 14.30
N LEU A 128 3.87 -11.45 14.56
CA LEU A 128 3.30 -11.44 15.90
C LEU A 128 3.98 -12.46 16.80
N LYS A 129 4.11 -12.11 18.07
CA LYS A 129 4.63 -12.96 19.14
C LYS A 129 3.54 -13.26 20.15
N GLU A 130 3.79 -14.27 20.98
CA GLU A 130 2.90 -14.57 22.11
C GLU A 130 2.75 -13.33 23.01
N GLY A 131 1.51 -12.97 23.32
CA GLY A 131 1.17 -11.79 24.11
C GLY A 131 0.89 -10.52 23.29
N ASP A 132 1.18 -10.51 21.98
CA ASP A 132 0.80 -9.38 21.12
C ASP A 132 -0.72 -9.30 20.96
N GLN A 133 -1.23 -8.08 20.89
CA GLN A 133 -2.64 -7.82 20.62
C GLN A 133 -2.89 -7.63 19.12
N ILE A 134 -3.98 -8.23 18.64
CA ILE A 134 -4.51 -8.05 17.29
C ILE A 134 -5.69 -7.08 17.42
N ASN A 135 -5.57 -5.89 16.82
CA ASN A 135 -6.58 -4.82 16.87
C ASN A 135 -7.26 -4.63 15.51
#